data_AF-A0A522AMC1-F1
#
_entry.id   AF-A0A522AMC1-F1
#
_cell.length_a   1.000
_cell.length_b   1.000
_cell.length_c   1.000
_cell.angle_alpha   90.00
_cell.angle_beta   90.00
_cell.angle_gamma   90.00
#
_symmetry.space_group_name_H-M   'P 1'
#
loop_
_entity.id
_entity.type
_entity.pdbx_description
1 polymer ?
#
loop_
_entity_poly.entity_id
_entity_poly.type
_entity_poly.pdbx_seq_one_letter_code
_entity_poly.pdbx_strand_id
1 'polypeptide(L)'
;MARAPLVRPTDAPPSAHTTEHGLGDAQRPAGGRGSADPDLPYHVAIIMDGNRRWAKQRGLHELEGHPAGVEAIRAVLRHARRRGIRALTLYAFSRENWARSDDEVIALFGLLEAAIRNETAELRAQGVRVRMIGRMDELPEATRLSIEDALAATSDGAEMLLTIAFNYAGRTELVDAIRRIVASGVSATDVDEAVVAGALYTAGTPDPDLVIRTGGE
;
A
#
# COMPACT_ATOMS: atom_id res chain seq x y z
N MET A 1 -22.36 7.75 -24.32
CA MET A 1 -21.07 8.44 -24.56
C MET A 1 -19.97 7.42 -24.35
N ALA A 2 -19.18 7.12 -25.39
CA ALA A 2 -18.04 6.21 -25.27
C ALA A 2 -16.97 6.88 -24.40
N ARG A 3 -16.53 6.21 -23.32
CA ARG A 3 -15.48 6.69 -22.43
C ARG A 3 -14.12 6.54 -23.10
N ALA A 4 -13.22 7.49 -22.86
CA ALA A 4 -11.86 7.44 -23.38
C ALA A 4 -11.13 6.19 -22.83
N PRO A 5 -10.34 5.47 -23.64
CA PRO A 5 -9.61 4.28 -23.22
C PRO A 5 -8.54 4.62 -22.19
N LEU A 6 -8.32 3.72 -21.22
CA LEU A 6 -7.23 3.84 -20.24
C LEU A 6 -5.87 3.77 -20.95
N VAL A 7 -5.01 4.74 -20.70
CA VAL A 7 -3.62 4.70 -21.16
C VAL A 7 -2.84 3.76 -20.23
N ARG A 8 -2.38 2.61 -20.76
CA ARG A 8 -1.60 1.64 -19.99
C ARG A 8 -0.09 1.92 -20.11
N PRO A 9 0.70 1.85 -19.02
CA PRO A 9 2.15 1.93 -19.09
C PRO A 9 2.73 0.71 -19.85
N THR A 10 3.70 0.94 -20.74
CA THR A 10 4.29 -0.08 -21.65
C THR A 10 5.14 -1.17 -20.98
N ASP A 11 5.46 -1.04 -19.69
CA ASP A 11 6.53 -1.84 -19.04
C ASP A 11 6.04 -2.71 -17.87
N ALA A 12 4.79 -3.20 -17.90
CA ALA A 12 4.30 -4.15 -16.89
C ALA A 12 4.95 -5.55 -17.12
N PRO A 13 5.65 -6.15 -16.14
CA PRO A 13 6.29 -7.45 -16.33
C PRO A 13 5.26 -8.60 -16.38
N PRO A 14 5.52 -9.69 -17.12
CA PRO A 14 4.67 -10.88 -17.11
C PRO A 14 4.74 -11.62 -15.76
N SER A 15 3.59 -12.10 -15.29
CA SER A 15 3.40 -12.76 -13.99
C SER A 15 4.07 -14.14 -13.90
N ALA A 16 4.81 -14.40 -12.81
CA ALA A 16 5.28 -15.74 -12.45
C ALA A 16 5.21 -15.95 -10.93
N HIS A 17 4.28 -16.78 -10.45
CA HIS A 17 4.34 -17.36 -9.11
C HIS A 17 3.76 -18.79 -9.12
N THR A 18 4.54 -19.73 -8.59
CA THR A 18 4.16 -21.13 -8.33
C THR A 18 4.65 -21.55 -6.94
N THR A 19 3.81 -22.37 -6.29
CA THR A 19 4.05 -23.40 -5.26
C THR A 19 4.17 -23.05 -3.77
N GLU A 20 3.10 -23.42 -3.05
CA GLU A 20 2.95 -24.30 -1.87
C GLU A 20 4.04 -24.35 -0.76
N HIS A 21 3.62 -24.06 0.48
CA HIS A 21 3.66 -25.03 1.60
C HIS A 21 2.90 -24.56 2.86
N GLY A 22 2.60 -25.51 3.76
CA GLY A 22 1.56 -25.45 4.78
C GLY A 22 1.91 -24.74 6.08
N LEU A 23 0.87 -24.23 6.74
CA LEU A 23 0.92 -23.48 7.99
C LEU A 23 0.49 -24.35 9.18
N GLY A 24 1.31 -24.37 10.23
CA GLY A 24 0.95 -24.87 11.55
C GLY A 24 0.49 -23.72 12.44
N ASP A 25 -0.68 -23.88 13.07
CA ASP A 25 -1.30 -22.91 13.97
C ASP A 25 -0.56 -22.78 15.30
N ALA A 26 -0.33 -21.54 15.74
CA ALA A 26 -0.02 -21.23 17.12
C ALA A 26 -0.94 -20.09 17.60
N GLN A 27 -1.72 -20.39 18.64
CA GLN A 27 -2.76 -19.54 19.20
C GLN A 27 -2.32 -18.93 20.55
N ARG A 28 -2.96 -17.78 20.88
CA ARG A 28 -3.19 -17.14 22.22
C ARG A 28 -2.38 -15.85 22.50
N PRO A 29 -2.79 -15.03 23.48
CA PRO A 29 -4.13 -14.53 23.81
C PRO A 29 -4.17 -12.98 23.92
N ALA A 30 -5.37 -12.43 24.18
CA ALA A 30 -5.66 -11.01 24.27
C ALA A 30 -5.46 -10.43 25.69
N GLY A 31 -5.06 -9.15 25.77
CA GLY A 31 -5.40 -8.24 26.87
C GLY A 31 -4.24 -7.47 27.49
N GLY A 32 -4.32 -6.14 27.45
CA GLY A 32 -3.46 -5.23 28.23
C GLY A 32 -3.20 -3.91 27.51
N ARG A 33 -3.79 -2.81 27.98
CA ARG A 33 -3.31 -1.44 27.68
C ARG A 33 -2.25 -1.11 28.74
N GLY A 34 -1.01 -0.84 28.33
CA GLY A 34 0.03 -0.34 29.23
C GLY A 34 1.45 -0.55 28.68
N SER A 35 2.24 0.53 28.72
CA SER A 35 3.66 0.66 28.31
C SER A 35 4.00 0.31 26.86
N ALA A 36 4.95 1.06 26.28
CA ALA A 36 5.56 0.67 25.01
C ALA A 36 6.19 -0.71 25.21
N ASP A 37 5.54 -1.72 24.64
CA ASP A 37 6.04 -3.08 24.58
C ASP A 37 7.33 -3.02 23.75
N PRO A 38 8.52 -3.25 24.34
CA PRO A 38 9.79 -3.11 23.64
C PRO A 38 9.92 -4.10 22.48
N ASP A 39 9.08 -5.14 22.44
CA ASP A 39 9.05 -6.15 21.39
C ASP A 39 8.04 -5.81 20.27
N LEU A 40 7.34 -4.67 20.36
CA LEU A 40 6.37 -4.27 19.34
C LEU A 40 7.09 -3.64 18.12
N PRO A 41 6.81 -4.11 16.89
CA PRO A 41 7.40 -3.52 15.70
C PRO A 41 6.98 -2.05 15.55
N TYR A 42 7.93 -1.19 15.22
CA TYR A 42 7.68 0.20 14.92
C TYR A 42 6.93 0.34 13.58
N HIS A 43 7.38 -0.42 12.57
CA HIS A 43 6.84 -0.41 11.23
C HIS A 43 6.44 -1.83 10.79
N VAL A 44 5.17 -1.99 10.43
CA VAL A 44 4.63 -3.22 9.84
C VAL A 44 4.25 -2.97 8.38
N ALA A 45 4.68 -3.83 7.47
CA ALA A 45 4.22 -3.83 6.08
C ALA A 45 3.32 -5.05 5.82
N ILE A 46 2.20 -4.85 5.13
CA ILE A 46 1.22 -5.90 4.84
C ILE A 46 0.96 -6.00 3.34
N ILE A 47 1.21 -7.18 2.79
CA ILE A 47 0.85 -7.57 1.43
C ILE A 47 -0.50 -8.27 1.49
N MET A 48 -1.53 -7.60 0.98
CA MET A 48 -2.93 -8.00 1.11
C MET A 48 -3.37 -8.89 -0.05
N ASP A 49 -2.92 -10.14 -0.04
CA ASP A 49 -3.32 -11.13 -1.03
C ASP A 49 -4.47 -12.02 -0.51
N GLY A 50 -5.23 -12.60 -1.45
CA GLY A 50 -6.31 -13.55 -1.17
C GLY A 50 -7.72 -13.05 -1.49
N ASN A 51 -7.92 -11.78 -1.84
CA ASN A 51 -9.27 -11.22 -2.07
C ASN A 51 -10.07 -11.96 -3.15
N ARG A 52 -9.45 -12.24 -4.31
CA ARG A 52 -10.09 -13.01 -5.41
C ARG A 52 -10.42 -14.45 -4.98
N ARG A 53 -9.53 -15.09 -4.20
CA ARG A 53 -9.73 -16.46 -3.69
C ARG A 53 -10.85 -16.50 -2.66
N TRP A 54 -10.92 -15.51 -1.77
CA TRP A 54 -11.98 -15.35 -0.78
C TRP A 54 -13.36 -15.22 -1.44
N ALA A 55 -13.47 -14.46 -2.53
CA ALA A 55 -14.71 -14.30 -3.29
C ALA A 55 -15.12 -15.62 -3.98
N LYS A 56 -14.17 -16.28 -4.67
CA LYS A 56 -14.41 -17.57 -5.33
C LYS A 56 -14.91 -18.65 -4.38
N GLN A 57 -14.31 -18.76 -3.19
CA GLN A 57 -14.73 -19.75 -2.17
C GLN A 57 -16.17 -19.53 -1.69
N ARG A 58 -16.75 -18.35 -1.93
CA ARG A 58 -18.14 -17.98 -1.57
C ARG A 58 -19.09 -17.97 -2.77
N GLY A 59 -18.62 -18.37 -3.95
CA GLY A 59 -19.41 -18.31 -5.18
C GLY A 59 -19.69 -16.88 -5.67
N LEU A 60 -18.92 -15.90 -5.21
CA LEU A 60 -19.06 -14.49 -5.56
C LEU A 60 -18.20 -14.12 -6.77
N HIS A 61 -18.52 -12.99 -7.41
CA HIS A 61 -17.67 -12.45 -8.46
C HIS A 61 -16.34 -11.95 -7.87
N GLU A 62 -15.22 -12.08 -8.61
CA GLU A 62 -13.88 -11.78 -8.08
C GLU A 62 -13.75 -10.33 -7.55
N LEU A 63 -14.43 -9.39 -8.21
CA LEU A 63 -14.48 -7.98 -7.82
C LEU A 63 -15.10 -7.75 -6.44
N GLU A 64 -15.99 -8.63 -5.98
CA GLU A 64 -16.64 -8.54 -4.67
C GLU A 64 -15.67 -8.86 -3.52
N GLY A 65 -14.50 -9.41 -3.81
CA GLY A 65 -13.44 -9.58 -2.81
C GLY A 65 -12.79 -8.26 -2.40
N HIS A 66 -12.82 -7.22 -3.23
CA HIS A 66 -12.15 -5.95 -2.92
C HIS A 66 -12.83 -5.16 -1.79
N PRO A 67 -14.17 -5.00 -1.76
CA PRO A 67 -14.86 -4.41 -0.61
C PRO A 67 -14.55 -5.14 0.71
N ALA A 68 -14.52 -6.47 0.70
CA ALA A 68 -14.15 -7.26 1.89
C ALA A 68 -12.71 -6.97 2.35
N GLY A 69 -11.78 -6.78 1.40
CA GLY A 69 -10.42 -6.33 1.68
C GLY A 69 -10.37 -4.96 2.36
N VAL A 70 -11.21 -4.00 1.94
CA VAL A 70 -11.31 -2.68 2.58
C VAL A 70 -11.77 -2.80 4.03
N GLU A 71 -12.77 -3.64 4.32
CA GLU A 71 -13.21 -3.86 5.72
C GLU A 71 -12.12 -4.50 6.59
N ALA A 72 -11.37 -5.45 6.02
CA ALA A 72 -10.24 -6.07 6.69
C ALA A 72 -9.15 -5.03 7.03
N ILE A 73 -8.83 -4.13 6.09
CA ILE A 73 -7.90 -3.02 6.32
C ILE A 73 -8.35 -2.15 7.49
N ARG A 74 -9.64 -1.77 7.53
CA ARG A 74 -10.16 -0.97 8.65
C ARG A 74 -9.99 -1.68 9.99
N ALA A 75 -10.22 -3.00 10.04
CA ALA A 75 -10.02 -3.79 11.26
C ALA A 75 -8.54 -3.84 11.68
N VAL A 76 -7.64 -4.05 10.72
CA VAL A 76 -6.19 -4.07 10.93
C VAL A 76 -5.69 -2.72 11.43
N LEU A 77 -6.06 -1.62 10.76
CA LEU A 77 -5.67 -0.27 11.16
C LEU A 77 -6.13 0.06 12.58
N ARG A 78 -7.40 -0.22 12.92
CA ARG A 78 -7.92 -0.05 14.29
C ARG A 78 -7.15 -0.90 15.30
N HIS A 79 -6.73 -2.11 14.93
CA HIS A 79 -5.93 -2.95 15.82
C HIS A 79 -4.51 -2.41 16.00
N ALA A 80 -3.81 -2.10 14.91
CA ALA A 80 -2.46 -1.55 14.92
C ALA A 80 -2.37 -0.27 15.76
N ARG A 81 -3.32 0.65 15.58
CA ARG A 81 -3.41 1.87 16.41
C ARG A 81 -3.63 1.57 17.88
N ARG A 82 -4.53 0.65 18.22
CA ARG A 82 -4.76 0.24 19.63
C ARG A 82 -3.53 -0.39 20.27
N ARG A 83 -2.67 -1.04 19.48
CA ARG A 83 -1.42 -1.65 19.95
C ARG A 83 -0.26 -0.66 20.03
N GLY A 84 -0.36 0.50 19.39
CA GLY A 84 0.69 1.53 19.40
C GLY A 84 1.70 1.40 18.26
N ILE A 85 1.37 0.66 17.19
CA ILE A 85 2.19 0.62 15.97
C ILE A 85 2.31 2.03 15.40
N ARG A 86 3.52 2.48 15.04
CA ARG A 86 3.76 3.86 14.61
C ARG A 86 3.75 4.02 13.10
N ALA A 87 4.10 2.98 12.35
CA ALA A 87 4.02 2.98 10.90
C ALA A 87 3.37 1.69 10.38
N LEU A 88 2.46 1.85 9.42
CA LEU A 88 1.80 0.75 8.73
C LEU A 88 1.87 0.99 7.22
N THR A 89 2.48 0.07 6.49
CA THR A 89 2.47 0.07 5.02
C THR A 89 1.51 -0.99 4.50
N LEU A 90 0.59 -0.61 3.61
CA LEU A 90 -0.36 -1.53 2.98
C LEU A 90 -0.08 -1.61 1.48
N TYR A 91 0.17 -2.82 0.99
CA TYR A 91 0.31 -3.06 -0.45
C TYR A 91 -1.07 -3.27 -1.07
N ALA A 92 -1.64 -2.19 -1.61
CA ALA A 92 -3.02 -2.16 -2.07
C ALA A 92 -3.17 -2.47 -3.56
N PHE A 93 -2.24 -2.01 -4.40
CA PHE A 93 -2.29 -2.22 -5.85
C PHE A 93 -0.87 -2.27 -6.44
N SER A 94 -0.55 -3.39 -7.09
CA SER A 94 0.75 -3.56 -7.74
C SER A 94 0.71 -3.12 -9.19
N ARG A 95 1.87 -2.78 -9.77
CA ARG A 95 1.97 -2.46 -11.21
C ARG A 95 1.49 -3.61 -12.11
N GLU A 96 1.65 -4.85 -11.67
CA GLU A 96 1.18 -6.05 -12.39
C GLU A 96 -0.35 -6.11 -12.46
N ASN A 97 -1.07 -5.32 -11.64
CA ASN A 97 -2.52 -5.22 -11.72
C ASN A 97 -3.00 -4.45 -12.97
N TRP A 98 -2.13 -3.70 -13.65
CA TRP A 98 -2.43 -3.15 -14.98
C TRP A 98 -2.62 -4.22 -16.06
N ALA A 99 -2.19 -5.46 -15.84
CA ALA A 99 -2.44 -6.56 -16.77
C ALA A 99 -3.90 -7.07 -16.73
N ARG A 100 -4.72 -6.59 -15.79
CA ARG A 100 -6.14 -6.99 -15.65
C ARG A 100 -7.05 -6.31 -16.69
N SER A 101 -8.34 -6.64 -16.69
CA SER A 101 -9.31 -6.01 -17.60
C SER A 101 -9.50 -4.53 -17.28
N ASP A 102 -9.87 -3.72 -18.28
CA ASP A 102 -10.12 -2.28 -18.08
C ASP A 102 -11.20 -2.04 -17.04
N ASP A 103 -12.28 -2.84 -17.06
CA ASP A 103 -13.36 -2.75 -16.09
C ASP A 103 -12.88 -2.98 -14.65
N GLU A 104 -11.96 -3.92 -14.44
CA GLU A 104 -11.39 -4.18 -13.12
C GLU A 104 -10.45 -3.05 -12.67
N VAL A 105 -9.63 -2.51 -13.57
CA VAL A 105 -8.76 -1.36 -13.26
C VAL A 105 -9.61 -0.12 -12.90
N ILE A 106 -10.67 0.17 -13.65
CA ILE A 106 -11.61 1.26 -13.36
C ILE A 106 -12.29 1.05 -12.01
N ALA A 107 -12.74 -0.18 -11.72
CA ALA A 107 -13.36 -0.51 -10.44
C ALA A 107 -12.39 -0.28 -9.28
N LEU A 108 -11.11 -0.62 -9.45
CA LEU A 108 -10.06 -0.43 -8.43
C LEU A 108 -9.79 1.05 -8.16
N PHE A 109 -9.75 1.91 -9.18
CA PHE A 109 -9.66 3.36 -8.97
C PHE A 109 -10.90 3.91 -8.26
N GLY A 110 -12.11 3.46 -8.66
CA GLY A 110 -13.34 3.86 -7.99
C GLY A 110 -13.38 3.46 -6.51
N LEU A 111 -12.86 2.28 -6.16
CA LEU A 111 -12.73 1.83 -4.79
C LEU A 111 -11.70 2.66 -4.00
N LEU A 112 -10.56 3.00 -4.60
CA LEU A 112 -9.58 3.89 -3.98
C LEU A 112 -10.19 5.26 -3.67
N GLU A 113 -10.87 5.87 -4.64
CA GLU A 113 -11.52 7.16 -4.45
C GLU A 113 -12.63 7.10 -3.38
N ALA A 114 -13.41 6.02 -3.36
CA ALA A 114 -14.43 5.81 -2.34
C ALA A 114 -13.82 5.65 -0.94
N ALA A 115 -12.73 4.87 -0.82
CA ALA A 115 -12.01 4.71 0.44
C ALA A 115 -11.43 6.05 0.90
N ILE A 116 -10.81 6.83 0.01
CA ILE A 116 -10.30 8.17 0.34
C ILE A 116 -11.43 9.05 0.89
N ARG A 117 -12.55 9.18 0.16
CA ARG A 117 -13.66 10.05 0.58
C ARG A 117 -14.26 9.63 1.92
N ASN A 118 -14.39 8.32 2.16
CA ASN A 118 -15.06 7.80 3.35
C ASN A 118 -14.15 7.78 4.59
N GLU A 119 -12.85 7.57 4.41
CA GLU A 119 -11.94 7.35 5.54
C GLU A 119 -11.14 8.59 5.95
N THR A 120 -10.90 9.56 5.07
CA THR A 120 -9.95 10.67 5.33
C THR A 120 -10.28 11.45 6.60
N ALA A 121 -11.55 11.81 6.82
CA ALA A 121 -11.96 12.56 8.00
C ALA A 121 -11.73 11.78 9.31
N GLU A 122 -12.03 10.48 9.29
CA GLU A 122 -11.81 9.59 10.43
C GLU A 122 -10.32 9.39 10.69
N LEU A 123 -9.51 9.14 9.66
CA LEU A 123 -8.05 9.01 9.76
C LEU A 123 -7.42 10.27 10.36
N ARG A 124 -7.86 11.45 9.91
CA ARG A 124 -7.42 12.72 10.47
C ARG A 124 -7.81 12.88 11.93
N ALA A 125 -9.07 12.62 12.29
CA ALA A 125 -9.55 12.69 13.67
C ALA A 125 -8.79 11.71 14.60
N GLN A 126 -8.28 10.62 14.01
CA GLN A 126 -7.47 9.60 14.65
C GLN A 126 -5.97 9.95 14.74
N GLY A 127 -5.55 11.11 14.24
CA GLY A 127 -4.14 11.54 14.22
C GLY A 127 -3.27 10.72 13.26
N VAL A 128 -3.88 10.04 12.28
CA VAL A 128 -3.17 9.27 11.27
C VAL A 128 -2.73 10.21 10.15
N ARG A 129 -1.45 10.14 9.79
CA ARG A 129 -0.90 10.77 8.60
C ARG A 129 -0.87 9.77 7.46
N VAL A 130 -1.49 10.11 6.34
CA VAL A 130 -1.47 9.26 5.15
C VAL A 130 -0.30 9.64 4.26
N ARG A 131 0.38 8.65 3.71
CA ARG A 131 1.38 8.74 2.64
C ARG A 131 0.99 7.78 1.53
N MET A 132 1.27 8.12 0.29
CA MET A 132 1.12 7.21 -0.84
C MET A 132 2.45 7.03 -1.57
N ILE A 133 2.77 5.80 -1.96
CA ILE A 133 3.99 5.46 -2.72
C ILE A 133 3.62 4.70 -4.00
N GLY A 134 4.39 4.93 -5.07
CA GLY A 134 4.14 4.43 -6.42
C GLY A 134 4.09 5.56 -7.45
N ARG A 135 3.79 5.22 -8.71
CA ARG A 135 3.70 6.19 -9.81
C ARG A 135 2.31 6.81 -9.91
N MET A 136 2.16 7.96 -9.26
CA MET A 136 0.90 8.71 -9.21
C MET A 136 0.62 9.49 -10.49
N ASP A 137 1.65 9.79 -11.28
CA ASP A 137 1.59 10.45 -12.57
C ASP A 137 0.94 9.58 -13.66
N GLU A 138 0.93 8.26 -13.47
CA GLU A 138 0.24 7.29 -14.35
C GLU A 138 -1.27 7.17 -14.02
N LEU A 139 -1.77 7.85 -12.99
CA LEU A 139 -3.17 7.78 -12.57
C LEU A 139 -4.05 8.82 -13.30
N PRO A 140 -5.37 8.55 -13.45
CA PRO A 140 -6.30 9.57 -13.91
C PRO A 140 -6.24 10.83 -13.04
N GLU A 141 -6.35 12.01 -13.66
CA GLU A 141 -6.20 13.29 -12.97
C GLU A 141 -7.15 13.44 -11.77
N ALA A 142 -8.42 13.04 -11.93
CA ALA A 142 -9.40 13.08 -10.85
C ALA A 142 -8.97 12.23 -9.63
N THR A 143 -8.44 11.04 -9.88
CA THR A 143 -7.93 10.14 -8.84
C THR A 143 -6.71 10.74 -8.15
N ARG A 144 -5.77 11.32 -8.92
CA ARG A 144 -4.58 12.01 -8.38
C ARG A 144 -4.96 13.17 -7.48
N LEU A 145 -5.89 14.04 -7.91
CA LEU A 145 -6.36 15.16 -7.10
C LEU A 145 -7.02 14.70 -5.80
N SER A 146 -7.85 13.66 -5.86
CA SER A 146 -8.47 13.10 -4.65
C SER A 146 -7.44 12.54 -3.66
N ILE A 147 -6.34 11.93 -4.16
CA ILE A 147 -5.23 11.48 -3.31
C ILE A 147 -4.54 12.67 -2.66
N GLU A 148 -4.20 13.70 -3.43
CA GLU A 148 -3.51 14.90 -2.94
C GLU A 148 -4.31 15.59 -1.82
N ASP A 149 -5.62 15.73 -1.97
CA ASP A 149 -6.50 16.29 -0.94
C ASP A 149 -6.45 15.47 0.36
N ALA A 150 -6.41 14.14 0.27
CA ALA A 150 -6.34 13.26 1.43
C ALA A 150 -4.99 13.33 2.15
N LEU A 151 -3.90 13.40 1.38
CA LEU A 151 -2.54 13.57 1.91
C LEU A 151 -2.41 14.93 2.62
N ALA A 152 -2.94 15.99 2.03
CA ALA A 152 -2.95 17.32 2.63
C ALA A 152 -3.78 17.35 3.93
N ALA A 153 -4.99 16.78 3.90
CA ALA A 153 -5.91 16.76 5.03
C ALA A 153 -5.38 15.98 6.24
N THR A 154 -4.46 15.04 6.04
CA THR A 154 -3.90 14.18 7.11
C THR A 154 -2.45 14.54 7.45
N SER A 155 -1.90 15.60 6.86
CA SER A 155 -0.48 15.97 6.99
C SER A 155 -0.03 16.33 8.41
N ASP A 156 -0.97 16.75 9.27
CA ASP A 156 -0.77 17.09 10.68
C ASP A 156 -0.79 15.87 11.63
N GLY A 157 -1.09 14.67 11.11
CA GLY A 157 -1.11 13.44 11.90
C GLY A 157 0.27 13.06 12.46
N ALA A 158 0.33 12.79 13.77
CA ALA A 158 1.55 12.42 14.48
C ALA A 158 1.46 11.05 15.20
N GLU A 159 0.26 10.48 15.31
CA GLU A 159 0.02 9.24 16.06
C GLU A 159 0.53 8.03 15.28
N MET A 160 0.21 7.95 13.98
CA MET A 160 0.60 6.85 13.10
C MET A 160 0.80 7.33 11.67
N LEU A 161 1.83 6.81 11.00
CA LEU A 161 2.02 6.93 9.56
C LEU A 161 1.36 5.74 8.85
N LEU A 162 0.34 5.99 8.04
CA LEU A 162 -0.26 5.01 7.14
C LEU A 162 0.27 5.23 5.72
N THR A 163 1.10 4.32 5.23
CA THR A 163 1.61 4.34 3.85
C THR A 163 0.82 3.38 2.97
N ILE A 164 0.27 3.87 1.87
CA ILE A 164 -0.44 3.05 0.88
C ILE A 164 0.45 2.90 -0.35
N ALA A 165 0.84 1.67 -0.66
CA ALA A 165 1.55 1.37 -1.89
C ALA A 165 0.53 1.09 -3.01
N PHE A 166 0.42 2.05 -3.93
CA PHE A 166 -0.57 2.04 -5.01
C PHE A 166 0.11 2.34 -6.34
N ASN A 167 -0.15 1.51 -7.35
CA ASN A 167 0.66 1.49 -8.58
C ASN A 167 2.17 1.41 -8.26
N TYR A 168 2.49 0.57 -7.29
CA TYR A 168 3.84 0.41 -6.76
C TYR A 168 4.46 -0.91 -7.23
N ALA A 169 5.78 -0.90 -7.42
CA ALA A 169 6.61 -2.08 -7.56
C ALA A 169 8.05 -1.71 -7.18
N GLY A 170 8.72 -2.52 -6.35
CA GLY A 170 10.07 -2.19 -5.85
C GLY A 170 11.11 -1.99 -6.95
N ARG A 171 11.07 -2.79 -8.02
CA ARG A 171 11.96 -2.60 -9.18
C ARG A 171 11.70 -1.28 -9.91
N THR A 172 10.45 -0.87 -10.02
CA THR A 172 10.07 0.41 -10.62
C THR A 172 10.55 1.58 -9.76
N GLU A 173 10.38 1.48 -8.44
CA GLU A 173 10.92 2.47 -7.49
C GLU A 173 12.43 2.60 -7.60
N LEU A 174 13.17 1.48 -7.67
CA LEU A 174 14.63 1.50 -7.84
C LEU A 174 15.03 2.23 -9.14
N VAL A 175 14.37 1.95 -10.26
CA VAL A 175 14.62 2.66 -11.52
C VAL A 175 14.39 4.17 -11.37
N ASP A 176 13.31 4.57 -10.71
CA ASP A 176 12.99 5.98 -10.52
C ASP A 176 13.96 6.67 -9.54
N ALA A 177 14.38 5.96 -8.48
CA ALA A 177 15.41 6.43 -7.55
C ALA A 177 16.75 6.64 -8.27
N ILE A 178 17.19 5.69 -9.09
CA ILE A 178 18.41 5.79 -9.90
C ILE A 178 18.33 6.99 -10.85
N ARG A 179 17.19 7.19 -11.53
CA ARG A 179 16.98 8.35 -12.41
C ARG A 179 17.09 9.67 -11.65
N ARG A 180 16.55 9.76 -10.43
CA ARG A 180 16.68 10.95 -9.56
C ARG A 180 18.13 11.19 -9.15
N ILE A 181 18.86 10.15 -8.77
CA ILE A 181 20.28 10.24 -8.40
C ILE A 181 21.11 10.78 -9.57
N VAL A 182 20.95 10.19 -10.77
CA VAL A 182 21.65 10.66 -11.98
C VAL A 182 21.29 12.12 -12.30
N ALA A 183 20.00 12.48 -12.23
CA ALA A 183 19.56 13.85 -12.49
C ALA A 183 20.07 14.86 -11.46
N SER A 184 20.36 14.44 -10.23
CA SER A 184 20.93 15.28 -9.18
C SER A 184 22.42 15.59 -9.37
N GLY A 185 23.10 14.90 -10.29
CA GLY A 185 24.51 15.10 -10.59
C GLY A 185 25.49 14.45 -9.60
N VAL A 186 25.01 13.57 -8.71
CA VAL A 186 25.85 12.78 -7.81
C VAL A 186 26.78 11.88 -8.63
N SER A 187 28.08 11.90 -8.33
CA SER A 187 29.07 11.02 -8.96
C SER A 187 28.78 9.57 -8.60
N ALA A 188 29.02 8.63 -9.52
CA ALA A 188 28.85 7.20 -9.27
C ALA A 188 29.68 6.69 -8.08
N THR A 189 30.83 7.32 -7.79
CA THR A 189 31.69 7.00 -6.64
C THR A 189 31.11 7.41 -5.30
N ASP A 190 30.17 8.37 -5.32
CA ASP A 190 29.58 8.98 -4.14
C ASP A 190 28.18 8.41 -3.86
N VAL A 191 27.72 7.45 -4.68
CA VAL A 191 26.47 6.73 -4.45
C VAL A 191 26.70 5.65 -3.40
N ASP A 192 26.13 5.87 -2.22
CA ASP A 192 26.08 4.90 -1.12
C ASP A 192 24.63 4.53 -0.75
N GLU A 193 24.48 3.71 0.29
CA GLU A 193 23.16 3.29 0.78
C GLU A 193 22.28 4.46 1.23
N ALA A 194 22.87 5.52 1.79
CA ALA A 194 22.14 6.70 2.24
C ALA A 194 21.61 7.53 1.07
N VAL A 195 22.41 7.68 0.01
CA VAL A 195 21.99 8.33 -1.25
C VAL A 195 20.84 7.55 -1.88
N VAL A 196 20.91 6.22 -1.92
CA VAL A 196 19.83 5.38 -2.44
C VAL A 196 18.58 5.51 -1.58
N ALA A 197 18.69 5.34 -0.26
CA ALA A 197 17.56 5.44 0.68
C ALA A 197 16.86 6.82 0.61
N GLY A 198 17.63 7.90 0.43
CA GLY A 198 17.09 9.25 0.25
C GLY A 198 16.34 9.46 -1.08
N ALA A 199 16.60 8.63 -2.10
CA ALA A 199 15.97 8.71 -3.41
C ALA A 199 14.73 7.80 -3.59
N LEU A 200 14.51 6.84 -2.68
CA LEU A 200 13.34 5.95 -2.66
C LEU A 200 12.05 6.73 -2.36
N TYR A 201 10.90 6.17 -2.77
CA TYR A 201 9.59 6.71 -2.38
C TYR A 201 9.36 6.60 -0.88
N THR A 202 10.07 5.72 -0.17
CA THR A 202 10.02 5.51 1.28
C THR A 202 10.95 6.42 2.06
N ALA A 203 11.70 7.33 1.42
CA ALA A 203 12.65 8.23 2.10
C ALA A 203 12.02 8.90 3.34
N GLY A 204 12.75 8.85 4.46
CA GLY A 204 12.30 9.36 5.76
C GLY A 204 11.35 8.43 6.55
N THR A 205 11.01 7.25 6.01
CA THR A 205 10.31 6.20 6.74
C THR A 205 11.30 5.09 7.10
N PRO A 206 11.35 4.61 8.36
CA PRO A 206 12.17 3.44 8.72
C PRO A 206 11.76 2.19 7.96
N ASP A 207 12.68 1.25 7.77
CA ASP A 207 12.35 -0.05 7.19
C ASP A 207 11.32 -0.81 8.04
N PRO A 208 10.51 -1.70 7.43
CA PRO A 208 9.57 -2.51 8.18
C PRO A 208 10.29 -3.54 9.05
N ASP A 209 9.97 -3.55 10.35
CA ASP A 209 10.43 -4.59 11.28
C ASP A 209 9.72 -5.92 11.05
N LEU A 210 8.50 -5.86 10.50
CA LEU A 210 7.66 -7.02 10.22
C LEU A 210 6.98 -6.86 8.85
N VAL A 211 7.12 -7.88 8.00
CA VAL A 211 6.38 -7.99 6.75
C VAL A 211 5.40 -9.17 6.85
N ILE A 212 4.12 -8.90 6.64
CA ILE A 212 3.05 -9.89 6.66
C ILE A 212 2.52 -10.05 5.24
N ARG A 213 2.49 -11.27 4.71
CA ARG A 213 1.78 -11.59 3.47
C ARG A 213 0.59 -12.50 3.79
N THR A 214 -0.61 -12.06 3.43
CA THR A 214 -1.81 -12.89 3.56
C THR A 214 -2.00 -13.78 2.34
N GLY A 215 -2.91 -14.76 2.41
CA GLY A 215 -3.22 -15.63 1.27
C GLY A 215 -2.34 -16.89 1.18
N GLY A 216 -1.41 -17.13 2.11
CA GLY A 216 -0.67 -18.40 2.19
C GLY A 216 0.30 -18.65 1.04
N GLU A 217 0.86 -17.58 0.48
CA GLU A 217 1.97 -17.60 -0.48
C GLU A 217 3.30 -17.25 0.19
#